data_AF-A0A9X4MYL7-F1
#
_entry.id   AF-A0A9X4MYL7-F1
#
_cell.length_a   1.000
_cell.length_b   1.000
_cell.length_c   1.000
_cell.angle_alpha   90.00
_cell.angle_beta   90.00
_cell.angle_gamma   90.00
#
_symmetry.space_group_name_H-M   'P 1'
#
loop_
_entity.id
_entity.type
_entity.pdbx_description
1 polymer ?
#
loop_
_entity_poly.entity_id
_entity_poly.type
_entity_poly.pdbx_seq_one_letter_code
_entity_poly.pdbx_strand_id
1 'polypeptide(L)'
;MKEKITYKLNKLNLLINIGIILLLGVFGVLFFLFPSVLVSTIFRNESLIRFIGGGIGIMSLFLLVGYINLFNKNYGLILSQDGIYNNSNLTNVGIIKWREISKIKVKELKKNKLILIFVKNNKTYYKKMKNPIVRINLWAYNQFYETSFVIEPKNIDCTFEELEKAIREGYKDYKEREEKSTSKPV
;
A
#
# COMPACT_ATOMS: atom_id res chain seq x y z
N MET A 1 18.38 5.40 16.41
CA MET A 1 18.29 4.02 15.89
C MET A 1 19.69 3.60 15.46
N LYS A 2 20.34 2.72 16.22
CA LYS A 2 21.70 2.26 15.87
C LYS A 2 21.68 1.12 14.83
N GLU A 3 20.58 0.37 14.73
CA GLU A 3 20.44 -0.79 13.84
C GLU A 3 19.28 -0.69 12.85
N LYS A 4 19.43 -1.36 11.71
CA LYS A 4 18.41 -1.48 10.66
C LYS A 4 17.40 -2.57 11.06
N ILE A 5 16.14 -2.19 11.24
CA ILE A 5 15.06 -3.14 11.56
C ILE A 5 14.34 -3.53 10.25
N THR A 6 14.16 -4.83 10.02
CA THR A 6 13.50 -5.34 8.81
C THR A 6 12.33 -6.24 9.19
N TYR A 7 11.13 -5.90 8.69
CA TYR A 7 9.92 -6.69 8.85
C TYR A 7 9.60 -7.44 7.56
N LYS A 8 9.19 -8.70 7.68
CA LYS A 8 8.81 -9.55 6.55
C LYS A 8 7.37 -9.23 6.09
N LEU A 9 7.04 -9.61 4.87
CA LEU A 9 5.65 -9.60 4.40
C LEU A 9 4.91 -10.82 4.93
N ASN A 10 3.64 -10.65 5.29
CA ASN A 10 2.74 -11.75 5.59
C ASN A 10 2.35 -12.45 4.27
N LYS A 11 3.14 -13.46 3.87
CA LYS A 11 2.97 -14.18 2.62
C LYS A 11 1.65 -14.94 2.55
N LEU A 12 1.15 -15.44 3.67
CA LEU A 12 -0.14 -16.14 3.74
C LEU A 12 -1.29 -15.19 3.37
N ASN A 13 -1.35 -14.00 3.99
CA ASN A 13 -2.36 -13.01 3.66
C ASN A 13 -2.30 -12.58 2.20
N LEU A 14 -1.10 -12.44 1.63
CA LEU A 14 -0.94 -12.12 0.21
C LEU A 14 -1.44 -13.25 -0.70
N LEU A 15 -1.17 -14.52 -0.38
CA LEU A 15 -1.68 -15.68 -1.13
C LEU A 15 -3.21 -15.76 -1.10
N ILE A 16 -3.81 -15.56 0.08
CA ILE A 16 -5.27 -15.53 0.23
C ILE A 16 -5.87 -14.43 -0.67
N ASN A 17 -5.30 -13.23 -0.66
CA ASN A 17 -5.76 -12.13 -1.53
C ASN A 17 -5.59 -12.46 -3.02
N ILE A 18 -4.48 -13.07 -3.42
CA ILE A 18 -4.27 -13.53 -4.80
C ILE A 18 -5.35 -14.54 -5.20
N GLY A 19 -5.68 -15.50 -4.32
CA GLY A 19 -6.75 -16.47 -4.54
C GLY A 19 -8.12 -15.82 -4.72
N ILE A 20 -8.46 -14.83 -3.89
CA ILE A 20 -9.72 -14.06 -4.01
C ILE A 20 -9.77 -13.28 -5.33
N ILE A 21 -8.66 -12.64 -5.74
CA ILE A 21 -8.58 -11.90 -7.00
C ILE A 21 -8.76 -12.83 -8.20
N LEU A 22 -8.14 -14.02 -8.17
CA LEU A 22 -8.32 -15.03 -9.20
C LEU A 22 -9.77 -15.49 -9.31
N LEU A 23 -10.41 -15.78 -8.16
CA LEU A 23 -11.82 -16.15 -8.12
C LEU A 23 -12.73 -15.06 -8.69
N LEU A 24 -12.49 -13.80 -8.34
CA LEU A 24 -13.20 -12.65 -8.92
C LEU A 24 -12.99 -12.54 -10.43
N GLY A 25 -11.76 -12.78 -10.91
CA GLY A 25 -11.44 -12.81 -12.32
C GLY A 25 -12.23 -13.89 -13.07
N VAL A 26 -12.32 -15.10 -12.51
CA VAL A 26 -13.12 -16.20 -13.07
C VAL A 26 -14.59 -15.80 -13.16
N PHE A 27 -15.17 -15.23 -12.09
CA PHE A 27 -16.53 -14.72 -12.13
C PHE A 27 -16.74 -13.64 -13.19
N GLY A 28 -15.80 -12.70 -13.33
CA GLY A 28 -15.84 -11.67 -14.36
C GLY A 28 -15.89 -12.27 -15.78
N VAL A 29 -15.04 -13.27 -16.05
CA VAL A 29 -15.03 -13.98 -17.34
C VAL A 29 -16.33 -14.76 -17.57
N LEU A 30 -16.86 -15.44 -16.55
CA LEU A 30 -18.14 -16.15 -16.65
C LEU A 30 -19.29 -15.19 -16.98
N PHE A 31 -19.32 -14.02 -16.36
CA PHE A 31 -20.35 -13.00 -16.60
C PHE A 31 -20.24 -12.42 -18.02
N PHE A 32 -19.03 -12.33 -18.56
CA PHE A 32 -18.79 -11.86 -19.92
C PHE A 32 -19.20 -12.88 -20.99
N LEU A 33 -18.88 -14.17 -20.77
CA LEU A 33 -19.11 -15.25 -21.73
C LEU A 33 -20.56 -15.78 -21.69
N PHE A 34 -21.14 -15.90 -20.50
CA PHE A 34 -22.46 -16.50 -20.26
C PHE A 34 -23.43 -15.53 -19.58
N PRO A 35 -23.70 -14.34 -20.16
CA PRO A 35 -24.57 -13.35 -19.52
C PRO A 35 -26.01 -13.87 -19.37
N SER A 36 -26.50 -14.69 -20.30
CA SER A 36 -27.87 -15.22 -20.34
C SER A 36 -28.20 -16.15 -19.16
N VAL A 37 -27.23 -16.89 -18.63
CA VAL A 37 -27.41 -17.76 -17.44
C VAL A 37 -27.63 -16.95 -16.16
N LEU A 38 -27.20 -15.69 -16.16
CA LEU A 38 -27.29 -14.78 -15.02
C LEU A 38 -28.44 -13.78 -15.14
N VAL A 39 -29.16 -13.81 -16.27
CA VAL A 39 -30.36 -13.01 -16.46
C VAL A 39 -31.39 -13.44 -15.42
N SER A 40 -31.77 -12.51 -14.57
CA SER A 40 -32.72 -12.70 -13.47
C SER A 40 -33.63 -11.50 -13.38
N THR A 41 -34.63 -11.56 -12.51
CA THR A 41 -35.54 -10.42 -12.28
C THR A 41 -34.80 -9.12 -11.93
N ILE A 42 -33.61 -9.23 -11.33
CA ILE A 42 -32.71 -8.13 -10.92
C ILE A 42 -31.83 -7.66 -12.09
N PHE A 43 -31.27 -8.58 -12.89
CA PHE A 43 -30.39 -8.26 -14.03
C PHE A 43 -31.07 -8.65 -15.35
N ARG A 44 -31.85 -7.73 -15.91
CA ARG A 44 -32.66 -7.99 -17.13
C ARG A 44 -31.92 -7.73 -18.45
N ASN A 45 -30.73 -7.15 -18.39
CA ASN A 45 -29.99 -6.72 -19.58
C ASN A 45 -28.67 -7.47 -19.70
N GLU A 46 -28.58 -8.39 -20.66
CA GLU A 46 -27.38 -9.17 -20.95
C GLU A 46 -26.17 -8.30 -21.31
N SER A 47 -26.38 -7.18 -22.00
CA SER A 47 -25.30 -6.27 -22.37
C SER A 47 -24.69 -5.60 -21.14
N LEU A 48 -25.53 -5.26 -20.14
CA LEU A 48 -25.08 -4.72 -18.88
C LEU A 48 -24.28 -5.75 -18.08
N ILE A 49 -24.76 -7.00 -18.01
CA ILE A 49 -24.05 -8.10 -17.33
C ILE A 49 -22.68 -8.31 -17.98
N ARG A 50 -22.62 -8.36 -19.33
CA ARG A 50 -21.38 -8.52 -20.07
C ARG A 50 -20.40 -7.37 -19.79
N PHE A 51 -20.88 -6.11 -19.76
CA PHE A 51 -20.04 -4.96 -19.46
C PHE A 51 -19.45 -5.02 -18.04
N ILE A 52 -20.28 -5.36 -17.04
CA ILE A 52 -19.84 -5.52 -15.65
C ILE A 52 -18.83 -6.67 -15.54
N GLY A 53 -19.12 -7.82 -16.17
CA GLY A 53 -18.22 -8.98 -16.18
C GLY A 53 -16.86 -8.66 -16.79
N GLY A 54 -16.84 -7.99 -17.95
CA GLY A 54 -15.62 -7.51 -18.59
C GLY A 54 -14.84 -6.55 -17.69
N GLY A 55 -15.53 -5.61 -17.04
CA GLY A 55 -14.93 -4.68 -16.08
C GLY A 55 -14.29 -5.38 -14.89
N ILE A 56 -14.98 -6.35 -14.28
CA ILE A 56 -14.45 -7.15 -13.17
C ILE A 56 -13.23 -7.95 -13.63
N GLY A 57 -13.29 -8.60 -14.79
CA GLY A 57 -12.18 -9.39 -15.33
C GLY A 57 -10.91 -8.54 -15.53
N ILE A 58 -11.06 -7.37 -16.17
CA ILE A 58 -9.95 -6.43 -16.41
C ILE A 58 -9.39 -5.91 -15.08
N MET A 59 -10.25 -5.50 -14.14
CA MET A 59 -9.83 -5.01 -12.83
C MET A 59 -9.07 -6.08 -12.04
N SER A 60 -9.56 -7.32 -12.04
CA SER A 60 -8.90 -8.45 -11.39
C SER A 60 -7.50 -8.70 -11.98
N LEU A 61 -7.32 -8.55 -13.29
CA LEU A 61 -6.00 -8.69 -13.92
C LEU A 61 -5.01 -7.63 -13.41
N PHE A 62 -5.42 -6.36 -13.34
CA PHE A 62 -4.55 -5.30 -12.81
C PHE A 62 -4.21 -5.51 -11.33
N LEU A 63 -5.20 -5.91 -10.52
CA LEU A 63 -4.98 -6.24 -9.11
C LEU A 63 -4.03 -7.43 -8.96
N LEU A 64 -4.18 -8.47 -9.79
CA LEU A 64 -3.36 -9.67 -9.75
C LEU A 64 -1.89 -9.34 -10.03
N VAL A 65 -1.60 -8.55 -11.07
CA VAL A 65 -0.24 -8.09 -11.37
C VAL A 65 0.35 -7.30 -10.21
N GLY A 66 -0.45 -6.42 -9.57
CA GLY A 66 -0.03 -5.68 -8.38
C GLY A 66 0.34 -6.59 -7.20
N TYR A 67 -0.53 -7.54 -6.86
CA TYR A 67 -0.32 -8.45 -5.73
C TYR A 67 0.80 -9.47 -5.98
N ILE A 68 1.00 -9.95 -7.21
CA ILE A 68 2.16 -10.78 -7.57
C ILE A 68 3.46 -9.98 -7.39
N ASN A 69 3.50 -8.73 -7.85
CA ASN A 69 4.65 -7.85 -7.66
C ASN A 69 4.96 -7.60 -6.18
N LEU A 70 3.92 -7.53 -5.33
CA LEU A 70 4.04 -7.40 -3.88
C LEU A 70 4.56 -8.70 -3.24
N PHE A 71 4.02 -9.84 -3.67
CA PHE A 71 4.42 -11.17 -3.21
C PHE A 71 5.89 -11.46 -3.50
N ASN A 72 6.44 -10.94 -4.61
CA ASN A 72 7.85 -11.11 -4.96
C ASN A 72 8.82 -10.21 -4.15
N LYS A 73 8.34 -9.36 -3.24
CA LYS A 73 9.21 -8.53 -2.39
C LYS A 73 9.80 -9.34 -1.23
N ASN A 74 11.09 -9.12 -0.97
CA ASN A 74 11.84 -9.82 0.08
C ASN A 74 11.56 -9.30 1.50
N TYR A 75 11.01 -8.09 1.63
CA TYR A 75 10.70 -7.44 2.89
C TYR A 75 9.42 -6.61 2.77
N GLY A 76 8.72 -6.41 3.88
CA GLY A 76 7.50 -5.59 3.96
C GLY A 76 7.78 -4.16 4.40
N LEU A 77 8.64 -3.99 5.40
CA LEU A 77 9.08 -2.67 5.87
C LEU A 77 10.54 -2.73 6.30
N ILE A 78 11.33 -1.70 5.97
CA ILE A 78 12.66 -1.50 6.55
C ILE A 78 12.68 -0.15 7.24
N LEU A 79 13.09 -0.14 8.49
CA LEU A 79 13.44 1.07 9.23
C LEU A 79 14.95 1.18 9.28
N SER A 80 15.47 2.30 8.78
CA SER A 80 16.90 2.58 8.72
C SER A 80 17.22 3.93 9.37
N GLN A 81 18.50 4.24 9.52
CA GLN A 81 18.92 5.54 10.04
C GLN A 81 18.48 6.72 9.15
N ASP A 82 18.35 6.49 7.84
CA ASP A 82 18.00 7.51 6.85
C ASP A 82 16.49 7.69 6.66
N GLY A 83 15.71 6.62 6.87
CA GLY A 83 14.28 6.64 6.59
C GLY A 83 13.60 5.29 6.60
N ILE A 84 12.41 5.26 5.99
CA ILE A 84 11.51 4.12 5.89
C ILE A 84 11.49 3.62 4.45
N TYR A 85 11.65 2.31 4.24
CA TYR A 85 11.28 1.66 2.97
C TYR A 85 9.99 0.89 3.17
N ASN A 86 8.98 1.16 2.34
CA ASN A 86 7.65 0.54 2.43
C ASN A 86 7.35 -0.34 1.23
N ASN A 87 7.08 -1.62 1.50
CA ASN A 87 6.60 -2.63 0.58
C ASN A 87 5.29 -3.26 1.08
N SER A 88 4.57 -2.64 2.02
CA SER A 88 3.31 -3.21 2.53
C SER A 88 2.13 -3.09 1.56
N ASN A 89 2.24 -2.27 0.52
CA ASN A 89 1.22 -2.09 -0.50
C ASN A 89 1.84 -1.63 -1.84
N LEU A 90 0.99 -1.23 -2.78
CA LEU A 90 1.37 -0.85 -4.14
C LEU A 90 1.95 0.59 -4.27
N THR A 91 2.26 1.25 -3.15
CA THR A 91 2.82 2.63 -3.13
C THR A 91 4.35 2.67 -2.90
N ASN A 92 5.09 1.62 -3.28
CA ASN A 92 6.54 1.58 -3.09
C ASN A 92 7.25 2.66 -3.95
N VAL A 93 7.83 3.66 -3.27
CA VAL A 93 8.58 4.79 -3.86
C VAL A 93 10.08 4.77 -3.55
N GLY A 94 10.59 3.70 -2.96
CA GLY A 94 11.91 3.68 -2.35
C GLY A 94 11.90 4.27 -0.94
N ILE A 95 12.97 4.98 -0.57
CA ILE A 95 13.15 5.52 0.77
C ILE A 95 12.34 6.79 1.00
N ILE A 96 11.56 6.82 2.08
CA ILE A 96 10.95 8.01 2.65
C ILE A 96 11.89 8.50 3.75
N LYS A 97 12.61 9.59 3.50
CA LYS A 97 13.61 10.09 4.45
C LYS A 97 12.95 10.69 5.69
N TRP A 98 13.50 10.43 6.88
CA TRP A 98 12.95 10.96 8.14
C TRP A 98 12.80 12.48 8.12
N ARG A 99 13.77 13.19 7.55
CA ARG A 99 13.77 14.66 7.40
C ARG A 99 12.60 15.23 6.59
N GLU A 100 12.05 14.41 5.69
CA GLU A 100 10.95 14.78 4.81
C GLU A 100 9.59 14.51 5.43
N ILE A 101 9.53 13.68 6.49
CA ILE A 101 8.31 13.40 7.23
C ILE A 101 7.92 14.63 8.05
N SER A 102 6.67 15.05 7.93
CA SER A 102 6.08 16.14 8.72
C SER A 102 5.24 15.61 9.87
N LYS A 103 4.51 14.52 9.67
CA LYS A 103 3.62 13.94 10.69
C LYS A 103 3.38 12.45 10.43
N ILE A 104 3.17 11.70 11.52
CA ILE A 104 2.72 10.31 11.48
C ILE A 104 1.34 10.26 12.16
N LYS A 105 0.33 9.75 11.44
CA LYS A 105 -1.02 9.54 11.98
C LYS A 105 -1.40 8.07 11.88
N VAL A 106 -2.27 7.63 12.77
CA VAL A 106 -2.98 6.35 12.64
C VAL A 106 -4.38 6.66 12.12
N LYS A 107 -4.85 5.87 11.15
CA LYS A 107 -6.24 5.88 10.70
C LYS A 107 -6.84 4.51 11.00
N GLU A 108 -7.82 4.49 11.89
CA GLU A 108 -8.57 3.29 12.20
C GLU A 108 -9.72 3.14 11.19
N LEU A 109 -9.76 1.98 10.55
CA LEU A 109 -10.88 1.51 9.75
C LEU A 109 -11.49 0.32 10.50
N LYS A 110 -12.78 0.04 10.31
CA LYS A 110 -13.55 -0.97 11.06
C LYS A 110 -12.77 -2.23 11.46
N LYS A 111 -12.05 -2.85 10.52
CA LYS A 111 -11.26 -4.08 10.75
C LYS A 111 -9.76 -3.92 10.49
N ASN A 112 -9.28 -2.71 10.18
CA ASN A 112 -7.90 -2.49 9.77
C ASN A 112 -7.36 -1.17 10.34
N LYS A 113 -6.13 -1.17 10.84
CA LYS A 113 -5.43 0.05 11.20
C LYS A 113 -4.40 0.39 10.12
N LEU A 114 -4.30 1.67 9.76
CA LEU A 114 -3.34 2.19 8.79
C LEU A 114 -2.41 3.18 9.46
N ILE A 115 -1.13 3.17 9.09
CA ILE A 115 -0.17 4.20 9.51
C ILE A 115 0.07 5.13 8.33
N LEU A 116 -0.37 6.37 8.46
CA LEU A 116 -0.27 7.43 7.46
C LEU A 116 0.99 8.25 7.72
N ILE A 117 1.90 8.28 6.76
CA ILE A 117 3.13 9.06 6.80
C ILE A 117 2.94 10.32 5.96
N PHE A 118 2.83 11.49 6.59
CA PHE A 118 2.75 12.77 5.90
C PHE A 118 4.16 13.29 5.65
N VAL A 119 4.41 13.79 4.43
CA VAL A 119 5.69 14.39 4.05
C VAL A 119 5.51 15.86 3.69
N LYS A 120 6.57 16.65 3.87
CA LYS A 120 6.60 18.09 3.59
C LYS A 120 6.28 18.43 2.13
N ASN A 121 6.72 17.59 1.19
CA ASN A 121 6.48 17.80 -0.24
C ASN A 121 6.09 16.49 -0.92
N ASN A 122 4.79 16.19 -0.98
CA ASN A 122 4.32 14.96 -1.61
C ASN A 122 4.54 14.99 -3.14
N LYS A 123 4.42 16.17 -3.78
CA LYS A 123 4.53 16.37 -5.25
C LYS A 123 5.88 15.92 -5.83
N THR A 124 6.97 15.99 -5.06
CA THR A 124 8.30 15.56 -5.53
C THR A 124 8.36 14.06 -5.78
N TYR A 125 7.65 13.25 -5.00
CA TYR A 125 7.64 11.81 -5.16
C TYR A 125 6.92 11.40 -6.45
N TYR A 126 5.78 12.02 -6.76
CA TYR A 126 5.05 11.80 -8.01
C TYR A 126 5.89 12.05 -9.26
N LYS A 127 6.63 13.16 -9.28
CA LYS A 127 7.43 13.57 -10.44
C LYS A 127 8.63 12.65 -10.68
N LYS A 128 9.12 12.00 -9.62
CA LYS A 128 10.27 11.08 -9.69
C LYS A 128 9.89 9.67 -10.14
N MET A 129 8.61 9.28 -10.05
CA MET A 129 8.18 7.93 -10.41
C MET A 129 8.12 7.74 -11.92
N LYS A 130 9.01 6.89 -12.43
CA LYS A 130 9.00 6.43 -13.83
C LYS A 130 7.88 5.42 -14.11
N ASN A 131 7.53 4.59 -13.12
CA ASN A 131 6.51 3.57 -13.29
C ASN A 131 5.10 4.21 -13.22
N PRO A 132 4.30 4.14 -14.31
CA PRO A 132 2.99 4.77 -14.37
C PRO A 132 2.00 4.14 -13.38
N ILE A 133 2.08 2.83 -13.13
CA ILE A 133 1.22 2.12 -12.19
C ILE A 133 1.46 2.65 -10.77
N VAL A 134 2.73 2.77 -10.36
CA VAL A 134 3.08 3.32 -9.04
C VAL A 134 2.61 4.77 -8.94
N ARG A 135 2.80 5.58 -9.98
CA ARG A 135 2.36 6.98 -10.01
C ARG A 135 0.84 7.14 -9.84
N ILE A 136 0.04 6.30 -10.50
CA ILE A 136 -1.42 6.26 -10.37
C ILE A 136 -1.82 5.84 -8.95
N ASN A 137 -1.17 4.81 -8.39
CA ASN A 137 -1.44 4.37 -7.02
C ASN A 137 -1.15 5.46 -6.00
N LEU A 138 0.01 6.15 -6.09
CA LEU A 138 0.33 7.27 -5.20
C LEU A 138 -0.74 8.36 -5.26
N TRP A 139 -1.29 8.62 -6.45
CA TRP A 139 -2.30 9.66 -6.67
C TRP A 139 -3.61 9.25 -6.02
N ALA A 140 -4.07 8.02 -6.28
CA ALA A 140 -5.26 7.47 -5.66
C ALA A 140 -5.16 7.50 -4.13
N TYR A 141 -4.05 7.01 -3.56
CA TYR A 141 -3.84 7.02 -2.11
C TYR A 141 -3.88 8.42 -1.52
N ASN A 142 -3.29 9.42 -2.19
CA ASN A 142 -3.37 10.80 -1.72
C ASN A 142 -4.77 11.39 -1.77
N GLN A 143 -5.61 11.01 -2.74
CA GLN A 143 -7.02 11.43 -2.74
C GLN A 143 -7.79 10.82 -1.57
N PHE A 144 -7.54 9.55 -1.23
CA PHE A 144 -8.28 8.84 -0.17
C PHE A 144 -7.76 9.09 1.26
N TYR A 145 -6.46 9.36 1.42
CA TYR A 145 -5.78 9.40 2.71
C TYR A 145 -5.05 10.71 2.99
N GLU A 146 -5.11 11.69 2.08
CA GLU A 146 -4.38 12.97 2.14
C GLU A 146 -2.84 12.81 2.14
N THR A 147 -2.35 11.58 1.99
CA THR A 147 -0.95 11.24 1.81
C THR A 147 -0.82 10.06 0.86
N SER A 148 0.27 10.03 0.10
CA SER A 148 0.62 8.90 -0.76
C SER A 148 1.32 7.77 0.00
N PHE A 149 1.76 8.02 1.24
CA PHE A 149 2.54 7.06 2.01
C PHE A 149 1.70 6.46 3.11
N VAL A 150 1.15 5.30 2.81
CA VAL A 150 0.35 4.51 3.73
C VAL A 150 1.07 3.21 3.98
N ILE A 151 1.22 2.84 5.24
CA ILE A 151 1.71 1.53 5.64
C ILE A 151 0.49 0.71 6.07
N GLU A 152 0.39 -0.49 5.52
CA GLU A 152 -0.68 -1.47 5.76
C GLU A 152 -0.17 -2.62 6.63
N PRO A 153 -0.23 -2.51 7.97
CA PRO A 153 0.25 -3.53 8.91
C PRO A 153 -0.24 -4.95 8.61
N LYS A 154 -1.48 -5.10 8.13
CA LYS A 154 -2.07 -6.42 7.77
C LYS A 154 -1.23 -7.24 6.76
N ASN A 155 -0.39 -6.58 5.97
CA ASN A 155 0.46 -7.21 4.95
C ASN A 155 1.89 -7.45 5.47
N ILE A 156 2.21 -7.02 6.69
CA ILE A 156 3.51 -7.19 7.34
C ILE A 156 3.36 -8.26 8.42
N ASP A 157 4.42 -9.05 8.61
CA ASP A 157 4.49 -10.13 9.59
C ASP A 157 4.90 -9.58 10.97
N CYS A 158 4.03 -8.78 11.59
CA CYS A 158 4.16 -8.26 12.95
C CYS A 158 2.80 -7.71 13.45
N THR A 159 2.71 -7.36 14.74
CA THR A 159 1.52 -6.68 15.26
C THR A 159 1.48 -5.21 14.83
N PHE A 160 0.29 -4.59 14.90
CA PHE A 160 0.16 -3.16 14.62
C PHE A 160 0.93 -2.33 15.66
N GLU A 161 0.82 -2.70 16.93
CA GLU A 161 1.40 -2.00 18.07
C GLU A 161 2.94 -2.03 17.99
N GLU A 162 3.52 -3.17 17.65
CA GLU A 162 4.96 -3.30 17.39
C GLU A 162 5.42 -2.37 16.26
N LEU A 163 4.69 -2.37 15.14
CA LEU A 163 5.06 -1.60 13.96
C LEU A 163 4.94 -0.09 14.20
N GLU A 164 3.84 0.34 14.82
CA GLU A 164 3.61 1.73 15.18
C GLU A 164 4.69 2.22 16.13
N LYS A 165 4.98 1.45 17.20
CA LYS A 165 6.02 1.77 18.17
C LYS A 165 7.37 1.94 17.49
N ALA A 166 7.78 0.98 16.66
CA ALA A 166 9.07 1.03 15.96
C ALA A 166 9.20 2.23 15.02
N ILE A 167 8.14 2.58 14.29
CA ILE A 167 8.12 3.76 13.40
C ILE A 167 8.23 5.06 14.22
N ARG A 168 7.48 5.16 15.34
CA ARG A 168 7.49 6.34 16.20
C ARG A 168 8.83 6.54 16.89
N GLU A 169 9.42 5.47 17.42
CA GLU A 169 10.76 5.49 18.01
C GLU A 169 11.81 5.89 16.97
N GLY A 170 11.72 5.34 15.75
CA GLY A 170 12.62 5.74 14.66
C GLY A 170 12.55 7.22 14.31
N TYR A 171 11.35 7.80 14.30
CA TYR A 171 11.16 9.23 14.04
C TYR A 171 11.61 10.09 15.22
N LYS A 172 11.35 9.69 16.47
CA LYS A 172 11.82 10.37 17.68
C LYS A 172 13.35 10.41 17.73
N ASP A 173 13.99 9.26 17.51
CA ASP A 173 15.44 9.16 17.47
C ASP A 173 16.05 10.07 16.41
N TYR A 174 15.40 10.21 15.25
CA TYR A 174 15.84 11.14 14.21
C TYR A 174 15.79 12.59 14.71
N LYS A 175 14.71 12.99 15.38
CA LYS A 175 14.54 14.34 15.92
C LYS A 175 15.59 14.69 16.96
N GLU A 176 15.87 13.80 17.89
CA GLU A 176 16.93 14.01 18.88
C GLU A 176 18.33 14.15 18.24
N ARG A 177 18.61 13.43 17.14
CA ARG A 177 19.86 13.58 16.39
C ARG A 177 19.93 14.90 15.63
N GLU A 178 18.82 15.31 15.01
CA GLU A 178 18.68 16.59 14.31
C GLU A 178 18.94 17.75 15.28
N GLU A 179 18.30 17.75 16.45
CA GLU A 179 18.48 18.77 17.50
C GLU A 179 19.93 18.84 18.02
N LYS A 180 20.56 17.70 18.30
CA LYS A 180 21.98 17.63 18.72
C LYS A 180 22.95 18.09 17.64
N SER A 181 22.61 17.93 16.36
CA SER A 181 23.43 18.41 15.25
C SER A 181 23.32 19.94 15.08
N THR A 182 22.17 20.51 15.40
CA THR A 182 21.94 21.97 15.36
C THR A 182 22.41 22.72 16.60
N SER A 183 22.61 22.03 17.74
CA SER A 183 23.03 22.64 19.01
C SER A 183 24.53 22.58 19.29
N LYS A 184 25.34 21.99 18.40
CA LYS A 184 26.81 22.11 18.50
C LYS A 184 27.23 23.52 18.06
N PRO A 185 27.82 24.35 18.96
CA PRO A 185 28.41 25.60 18.54
C PRO A 185 29.64 25.30 17.68
N VAL A 186 29.79 26.07 16.59
CA VAL A 186 31.01 26.13 15.76
C VAL A 186 32.17 26.62 16.61
#